data_AF-A0A661U3F9-F1
#
_entry.id   AF-A0A661U3F9-F1
#
_cell.length_a   1.000
_cell.length_b   1.000
_cell.length_c   1.000
_cell.angle_alpha   90.00
_cell.angle_beta   90.00
_cell.angle_gamma   90.00
#
_symmetry.space_group_name_H-M   'P 1'
#
loop_
_entity.id
_entity.type
_entity.pdbx_description
1 polymer ?
#
loop_
_entity_poly.entity_id
_entity_poly.type
_entity_poly.pdbx_seq_one_letter_code
_entity_poly.pdbx_strand_id
1 'polypeptide(L)'
;DGDIVEIVRSLTSEERYGFSIKKAHMFLRDMADLGVWKYKRNIEKLDVMSDKNTMRVSLRTGILQFRIPLLASYLDVFCSQYSMVDKLNREAWRKVWEEWGRISNSHRPPTPASMDYLIFRLGKIACRPNKRFCPPEKEVTEKKFESLIPQDRLIFRDDRYCIFSDVCKYERKILNSPKSISIEGRTGWKSGKTNEGGGGGISS
;
A
#
# COMPACT_ATOMS: atom_id res chain seq x y z
N ASP A 1 -17.23 -6.14 22.05
CA ASP A 1 -18.00 -6.45 20.83
C ASP A 1 -18.81 -5.25 20.34
N GLY A 2 -18.40 -4.64 19.23
CA GLY A 2 -19.07 -3.45 18.68
C GLY A 2 -19.12 -3.41 17.17
N ASP A 3 -19.84 -2.42 16.63
CA ASP A 3 -19.91 -2.11 15.20
C ASP A 3 -18.69 -1.25 14.80
N ILE A 4 -17.93 -1.70 13.80
CA ILE A 4 -16.72 -1.01 13.33
C ILE A 4 -17.01 0.45 12.95
N VAL A 5 -18.13 0.72 12.28
CA VAL A 5 -18.44 2.08 11.78
C VAL A 5 -18.67 3.04 12.94
N GLU A 6 -19.36 2.57 13.99
CA GLU A 6 -19.62 3.37 15.20
C GLU A 6 -18.34 3.61 16.00
N ILE A 7 -17.48 2.59 16.11
CA ILE A 7 -16.20 2.72 16.82
C ILE A 7 -15.28 3.69 16.08
N VAL A 8 -15.15 3.58 14.75
CA VAL A 8 -14.35 4.52 13.95
C VAL A 8 -14.87 5.94 14.13
N ARG A 9 -16.18 6.16 13.98
CA ARG A 9 -16.80 7.49 14.17
C ARG A 9 -16.48 8.07 15.55
N SER A 10 -16.54 7.23 16.58
CA SER A 10 -16.25 7.63 17.96
C SER A 10 -14.78 7.94 18.22
N LEU A 11 -13.85 7.23 17.58
CA LEU A 11 -12.41 7.49 17.69
C LEU A 11 -11.99 8.75 16.92
N THR A 12 -12.66 9.03 15.81
CA THR A 12 -12.31 10.15 14.92
C THR A 12 -13.03 11.45 15.27
N SER A 13 -14.03 11.43 16.16
CA SER A 13 -14.69 12.66 16.60
C SER A 13 -13.69 13.55 17.35
N GLU A 14 -13.52 14.79 16.89
CA GLU A 14 -12.57 15.76 17.45
C GLU A 14 -12.81 16.04 18.93
N GLU A 15 -14.06 15.96 19.39
CA GLU A 15 -14.43 16.18 20.79
C GLU A 15 -13.98 15.06 21.76
N ARG A 16 -13.54 13.89 21.28
CA ARG A 16 -13.22 12.75 22.16
C ARG A 16 -11.77 12.31 22.17
N TYR A 17 -11.18 11.98 21.02
CA TYR A 17 -9.88 11.31 20.98
C TYR A 17 -8.94 11.79 19.86
N GLY A 18 -9.46 12.49 18.84
CA GLY A 18 -8.62 13.11 17.79
C GLY A 18 -7.81 12.14 16.94
N PHE A 19 -8.22 10.86 16.83
CA PHE A 19 -7.53 9.93 15.93
C PHE A 19 -7.80 10.31 14.48
N SER A 20 -6.76 10.28 13.64
CA SER A 20 -6.99 10.27 12.20
C SER A 20 -7.69 8.96 11.79
N ILE A 21 -8.58 9.03 10.80
CA ILE A 21 -9.31 7.87 10.26
C ILE A 21 -8.36 6.70 9.98
N LYS A 22 -7.21 6.98 9.37
CA LYS A 22 -6.17 5.98 9.08
C LYS A 22 -5.68 5.28 10.35
N LYS A 23 -5.32 6.04 11.40
CA LYS A 23 -4.84 5.46 12.66
C LYS A 23 -5.93 4.65 13.37
N ALA A 24 -7.18 5.10 13.31
CA ALA A 24 -8.30 4.34 13.86
C ALA A 24 -8.44 2.96 13.16
N HIS A 25 -8.38 2.91 11.83
CA HIS A 25 -8.41 1.63 11.10
C HIS A 25 -7.21 0.74 11.41
N MET A 26 -5.99 1.28 11.49
CA MET A 26 -4.80 0.52 11.89
C MET A 26 -4.97 -0.10 13.28
N PHE A 27 -5.42 0.71 14.23
CA PHE A 27 -5.64 0.28 15.60
C PHE A 27 -6.69 -0.84 15.70
N LEU A 28 -7.82 -0.70 15.01
CA LEU A 28 -8.87 -1.72 15.03
C LEU A 28 -8.45 -3.01 14.33
N ARG A 29 -7.68 -2.94 13.24
CA ARG A 29 -7.06 -4.11 12.62
C ARG A 29 -6.17 -4.84 13.62
N ASP A 30 -5.25 -4.11 14.27
CA ASP A 30 -4.30 -4.71 15.23
C ASP A 30 -5.02 -5.35 16.42
N MET A 31 -6.08 -4.72 16.92
CA MET A 31 -6.89 -5.26 18.01
C MET A 31 -7.65 -6.54 17.61
N ALA A 32 -8.12 -6.63 16.37
CA ALA A 32 -8.68 -7.88 15.84
C ALA A 32 -7.61 -8.96 15.68
N ASP A 33 -6.47 -8.63 15.06
CA ASP A 33 -5.40 -9.60 14.77
C ASP A 33 -4.77 -10.15 16.06
N LEU A 34 -4.66 -9.34 17.12
CA LEU A 34 -4.21 -9.77 18.45
C LEU A 34 -5.29 -10.52 19.26
N GLY A 35 -6.50 -10.66 18.74
CA GLY A 35 -7.61 -11.30 19.42
C GLY A 35 -8.17 -10.52 20.63
N VAL A 36 -7.74 -9.27 20.81
CA VAL A 36 -8.17 -8.38 21.91
C VAL A 36 -9.61 -7.93 21.69
N TRP A 37 -9.99 -7.62 20.45
CA TRP A 37 -11.36 -7.28 20.09
C TRP A 37 -11.97 -8.24 19.09
N LYS A 38 -13.19 -8.67 19.41
CA LYS A 38 -14.09 -9.35 18.49
C LYS A 38 -15.14 -8.35 18.01
N TYR A 39 -15.34 -8.27 16.71
CA TYR A 39 -16.30 -7.35 16.10
C TYR A 39 -17.57 -8.10 15.70
N LYS A 40 -18.73 -7.51 15.98
CA LYS A 40 -20.03 -8.15 15.70
C LYS A 40 -20.49 -7.93 14.26
N ARG A 41 -20.19 -6.76 13.69
CA ARG A 41 -20.69 -6.31 12.38
C ARG A 41 -19.66 -5.43 11.67
N ASN A 42 -19.77 -5.36 10.35
CA ASN A 42 -19.03 -4.42 9.51
C ASN A 42 -17.50 -4.58 9.55
N ILE A 43 -16.98 -5.79 9.84
CA ILE A 43 -15.54 -6.04 9.92
C ILE A 43 -14.85 -5.79 8.57
N GLU A 44 -15.55 -6.03 7.46
CA GLU A 44 -15.11 -5.76 6.10
C GLU A 44 -14.98 -4.26 5.77
N LYS A 45 -15.50 -3.38 6.64
CA LYS A 45 -15.30 -1.92 6.55
C LYS A 45 -13.93 -1.50 7.07
N LEU A 46 -13.16 -2.37 7.72
CA LEU A 46 -11.75 -2.11 7.99
C LEU A 46 -11.01 -1.97 6.66
N ASP A 47 -10.46 -0.78 6.44
CA ASP A 47 -9.93 -0.40 5.15
C ASP A 47 -8.47 -0.81 4.96
N VAL A 48 -8.07 -0.97 3.70
CA VAL A 48 -6.67 -1.26 3.37
C VAL A 48 -5.83 -0.04 3.70
N MET A 49 -4.67 -0.24 4.33
CA MET A 49 -3.75 0.86 4.57
C MET A 49 -2.96 1.21 3.31
N SER A 50 -2.94 2.50 2.99
CA SER A 50 -2.15 3.06 1.90
C SER A 50 -0.95 3.84 2.43
N ASP A 51 0.20 3.61 1.81
CA ASP A 51 1.47 4.25 2.08
C ASP A 51 2.38 4.22 0.84
N LYS A 52 3.57 4.83 0.93
CA LYS A 52 4.53 4.89 -0.18
C LYS A 52 4.94 3.51 -0.74
N ASN A 53 4.91 2.46 0.07
CA ASN A 53 5.28 1.12 -0.36
C ASN A 53 4.13 0.46 -1.11
N THR A 54 2.94 0.48 -0.53
CA THR A 54 1.73 -0.10 -1.11
C THR A 54 1.33 0.62 -2.41
N MET A 55 1.43 1.95 -2.47
CA MET A 55 1.23 2.74 -3.70
C MET A 55 2.22 2.36 -4.80
N ARG A 56 3.51 2.18 -4.46
CA ARG A 56 4.51 1.76 -5.44
C ARG A 56 4.21 0.36 -5.97
N VAL A 57 3.78 -0.56 -5.10
CA VAL A 57 3.39 -1.91 -5.51
C VAL A 57 2.18 -1.86 -6.45
N SER A 58 1.13 -1.11 -6.12
CA SER A 58 -0.07 -1.03 -6.98
C SER A 58 0.23 -0.44 -8.36
N LEU A 59 1.10 0.58 -8.42
CA LEU A 59 1.54 1.17 -9.69
C LEU A 59 2.36 0.21 -10.54
N ARG A 60 3.36 -0.45 -9.94
CA ARG A 60 4.26 -1.37 -10.66
C ARG A 60 3.55 -2.63 -11.15
N THR A 61 2.59 -3.13 -10.38
CA THR A 61 1.76 -4.28 -10.77
C THR A 61 0.68 -3.89 -11.79
N GLY A 62 0.33 -2.61 -11.87
CA GLY A 62 -0.77 -2.12 -12.71
C GLY A 62 -2.15 -2.36 -12.11
N ILE A 63 -2.24 -2.70 -10.82
CA ILE A 63 -3.49 -2.68 -10.04
C ILE A 63 -4.06 -1.26 -10.03
N LEU A 64 -3.18 -0.26 -9.89
CA LEU A 64 -3.50 1.14 -10.09
C LEU A 64 -2.77 1.65 -11.33
N GLN A 65 -3.52 2.26 -12.27
CA GLN A 65 -2.98 2.82 -13.49
C GLN A 65 -3.56 4.22 -13.72
N PHE A 66 -2.70 5.11 -14.19
CA PHE A 66 -3.11 6.45 -14.63
C PHE A 66 -3.07 6.52 -16.15
N ARG A 67 -4.06 7.16 -16.76
CA ARG A 67 -4.09 7.39 -18.22
C ARG A 67 -2.91 8.26 -18.67
N ILE A 68 -2.51 9.20 -17.83
CA ILE A 68 -1.38 10.12 -18.07
C ILE A 68 -0.36 9.85 -16.97
N PRO A 69 0.95 9.79 -17.27
CA PRO A 69 1.98 9.71 -16.24
C PRO A 69 1.79 10.80 -15.18
N LEU A 70 2.07 10.50 -13.92
CA LEU A 70 2.03 11.49 -12.84
C LEU A 70 3.09 12.56 -13.10
N LEU A 71 2.67 13.66 -13.72
CA LEU A 71 3.50 14.82 -13.98
C LEU A 71 3.65 15.61 -12.68
N ALA A 72 4.84 16.15 -12.45
CA ALA A 72 5.07 17.20 -11.48
C ALA A 72 4.17 18.38 -11.86
N SER A 73 3.10 18.60 -11.10
CA SER A 73 2.11 19.65 -11.37
C SER A 73 2.06 20.65 -10.25
N TYR A 74 1.58 21.87 -10.51
CA TYR A 74 1.35 22.86 -9.46
C TYR A 74 0.38 22.36 -8.37
N LEU A 75 -0.50 21.40 -8.69
CA LEU A 75 -1.39 20.76 -7.73
C LEU A 75 -0.65 19.89 -6.69
N ASP A 76 0.61 19.51 -6.97
CA ASP A 76 1.44 18.74 -6.04
C ASP A 76 1.88 19.61 -4.85
N VAL A 77 1.92 20.94 -5.02
CA VAL A 77 2.14 21.92 -3.93
C VAL A 77 1.15 21.69 -2.79
N PHE A 78 -0.09 21.34 -3.12
CA PHE A 78 -1.19 21.15 -2.18
C PHE A 78 -1.45 19.69 -1.84
N CYS A 79 -0.50 18.78 -2.07
CA CYS A 79 -0.66 17.34 -1.86
C CYS A 79 -1.85 16.69 -2.60
N SER A 80 -2.47 17.35 -3.58
CA SER A 80 -3.70 16.84 -4.19
C SER A 80 -3.48 15.53 -4.93
N GLN A 81 -2.37 15.42 -5.67
CA GLN A 81 -1.98 14.18 -6.34
C GLN A 81 -1.70 13.06 -5.34
N TYR A 82 -0.96 13.33 -4.26
CA TYR A 82 -0.68 12.34 -3.22
C TYR A 82 -1.97 11.83 -2.58
N SER A 83 -2.86 12.73 -2.16
CA SER A 83 -4.15 12.37 -1.55
C SER A 83 -5.05 11.57 -2.50
N MET A 84 -5.05 11.92 -3.79
CA MET A 84 -5.78 11.17 -4.80
C MET A 84 -5.21 9.76 -5.01
N VAL A 85 -3.89 9.63 -5.15
CA VAL A 85 -3.23 8.32 -5.30
C VAL A 85 -3.44 7.49 -4.04
N ASP A 86 -3.41 8.09 -2.85
CA ASP A 86 -3.69 7.42 -1.59
C ASP A 86 -5.11 6.84 -1.54
N LYS A 87 -6.11 7.65 -1.88
CA LYS A 87 -7.50 7.19 -1.96
C LYS A 87 -7.65 6.05 -2.98
N LEU A 88 -7.19 6.26 -4.21
CA LEU A 88 -7.33 5.27 -5.29
C LEU A 88 -6.56 3.97 -5.00
N ASN A 89 -5.41 4.05 -4.33
CA ASN A 89 -4.66 2.88 -3.91
C ASN A 89 -5.44 2.03 -2.90
N ARG A 90 -6.11 2.64 -1.92
CA ARG A 90 -6.99 1.92 -0.97
C ARG A 90 -8.14 1.24 -1.70
N GLU A 91 -8.82 1.96 -2.58
CA GLU A 91 -9.94 1.44 -3.38
C GLU A 91 -9.50 0.29 -4.29
N ALA A 92 -8.35 0.42 -4.95
CA ALA A 92 -7.82 -0.61 -5.84
C ALA A 92 -7.47 -1.90 -5.09
N TRP A 93 -6.82 -1.80 -3.92
CA TRP A 93 -6.55 -2.98 -3.11
C TRP A 93 -7.81 -3.59 -2.50
N ARG A 94 -8.78 -2.77 -2.08
CA ARG A 94 -10.11 -3.27 -1.69
C ARG A 94 -10.74 -4.07 -2.83
N LYS A 95 -10.62 -3.59 -4.07
CA LYS A 95 -11.11 -4.31 -5.24
C LYS A 95 -10.39 -5.65 -5.44
N VAL A 96 -9.06 -5.69 -5.28
CA VAL A 96 -8.29 -6.94 -5.30
C VAL A 96 -8.81 -7.93 -4.25
N TRP A 97 -9.09 -7.45 -3.03
CA TRP A 97 -9.66 -8.28 -1.98
C TRP A 97 -11.03 -8.85 -2.37
N GLU A 98 -11.92 -8.04 -2.93
CA GLU A 98 -13.23 -8.49 -3.39
C GLU A 98 -13.12 -9.56 -4.48
N GLU A 99 -12.27 -9.34 -5.49
CA GLU A 99 -12.07 -10.30 -6.59
C GLU A 99 -11.41 -11.60 -6.09
N TRP A 100 -10.45 -11.51 -5.14
CA TRP A 100 -9.87 -12.68 -4.50
C TRP A 100 -10.94 -13.55 -3.81
N GLY A 101 -12.01 -12.93 -3.33
CA GLY A 101 -13.12 -13.63 -2.66
C GLY A 101 -14.03 -14.39 -3.60
N ARG A 102 -13.97 -14.10 -4.90
CA ARG A 102 -14.75 -14.79 -5.93
C ARG A 102 -14.06 -16.05 -6.46
N ILE A 103 -12.77 -16.21 -6.19
CA ILE A 103 -12.00 -17.38 -6.57
C ILE A 103 -12.37 -18.54 -5.64
N SER A 104 -12.76 -19.68 -6.20
CA SER A 104 -13.06 -20.90 -5.44
C SER A 104 -11.82 -21.40 -4.68
N ASN A 105 -12.00 -21.88 -3.44
CA ASN A 105 -10.91 -22.35 -2.57
C ASN A 105 -9.79 -21.31 -2.35
N SER A 106 -10.15 -20.02 -2.30
CA SER A 106 -9.17 -18.96 -2.07
C SER A 106 -8.83 -18.78 -0.60
N HIS A 107 -7.57 -18.45 -0.32
CA HIS A 107 -7.07 -18.09 1.01
C HIS A 107 -7.22 -16.59 1.28
N ARG A 108 -8.30 -15.97 0.79
CA ARG A 108 -8.52 -14.54 0.96
C ARG A 108 -8.58 -14.20 2.46
N PRO A 109 -7.83 -13.19 2.93
CA PRO A 109 -7.88 -12.78 4.33
C PRO A 109 -9.29 -12.33 4.78
N PRO A 110 -9.66 -12.51 6.06
CA PRO A 110 -11.00 -12.20 6.56
C PRO A 110 -11.44 -10.74 6.35
N THR A 111 -10.47 -9.81 6.32
CA THR A 111 -10.71 -8.38 6.10
C THR A 111 -9.78 -7.82 5.03
N PRO A 112 -10.17 -6.74 4.33
CA PRO A 112 -9.27 -6.05 3.40
C PRO A 112 -8.01 -5.55 4.11
N ALA A 113 -8.16 -5.01 5.33
CA ALA A 113 -7.07 -4.49 6.14
C ALA A 113 -5.99 -5.56 6.38
N SER A 114 -6.35 -6.83 6.56
CA SER A 114 -5.39 -7.92 6.80
C SER A 114 -4.41 -8.17 5.63
N MET A 115 -4.70 -7.66 4.42
CA MET A 115 -3.75 -7.75 3.30
C MET A 115 -2.59 -6.74 3.41
N ASP A 116 -2.78 -5.65 4.15
CA ASP A 116 -1.87 -4.50 4.12
C ASP A 116 -0.45 -4.86 4.57
N TYR A 117 -0.32 -5.78 5.54
CA TYR A 117 0.96 -6.26 6.02
C TYR A 117 1.73 -6.95 4.90
N LEU A 118 1.10 -7.88 4.19
CA LEU A 118 1.72 -8.58 3.06
C LEU A 118 2.20 -7.58 1.99
N ILE A 119 1.34 -6.64 1.60
CA ILE A 119 1.64 -5.65 0.56
C ILE A 119 2.77 -4.71 1.03
N PHE A 120 2.73 -4.27 2.28
CA PHE A 120 3.77 -3.44 2.89
C PHE A 120 5.12 -4.15 2.91
N ARG A 121 5.15 -5.40 3.39
CA ARG A 121 6.38 -6.22 3.43
C ARG A 121 6.89 -6.49 2.03
N LEU A 122 6.02 -6.79 1.06
CA LEU A 122 6.37 -6.94 -0.34
C LEU A 122 7.05 -5.68 -0.88
N GLY A 123 6.49 -4.50 -0.62
CA GLY A 123 7.10 -3.22 -0.99
C GLY A 123 8.46 -2.98 -0.33
N LYS A 124 8.66 -3.43 0.91
CA LYS A 124 9.89 -3.25 1.69
C LYS A 124 10.99 -4.27 1.32
N ILE A 125 10.63 -5.50 0.99
CA ILE A 125 11.57 -6.62 0.82
C ILE A 125 11.83 -6.90 -0.65
N ALA A 126 10.76 -7.04 -1.45
CA ALA A 126 10.82 -7.49 -2.83
C ALA A 126 10.77 -6.35 -3.86
N CYS A 127 9.93 -5.33 -3.62
CA CYS A 127 9.63 -4.26 -4.59
C CYS A 127 10.18 -2.90 -4.12
N ARG A 128 11.49 -2.81 -3.88
CA ARG A 128 12.12 -1.57 -3.39
C ARG A 128 12.26 -0.54 -4.52
N PRO A 129 12.41 0.76 -4.21
CA PRO A 129 12.55 1.80 -5.23
C PRO A 129 13.67 1.49 -6.24
N ASN A 130 14.85 1.10 -5.74
CA ASN A 130 16.08 0.93 -6.52
C ASN A 130 16.49 -0.54 -6.75
N LYS A 131 15.82 -1.50 -6.13
CA LYS A 131 16.17 -2.93 -6.24
C LYS A 131 14.91 -3.77 -6.16
N ARG A 132 14.74 -4.68 -7.13
CA ARG A 132 13.55 -5.52 -7.21
C ARG A 132 13.97 -6.98 -7.31
N PHE A 133 13.10 -7.86 -6.84
CA PHE A 133 13.26 -9.30 -6.93
C PHE A 133 12.18 -9.88 -7.84
N CYS A 134 12.09 -9.37 -9.07
CA CYS A 134 11.18 -9.86 -10.10
C CYS A 134 11.92 -9.82 -11.46
N PRO A 135 11.62 -10.73 -12.41
CA PRO A 135 12.30 -10.73 -13.70
C PRO A 135 12.19 -9.36 -14.39
N PRO A 136 13.19 -8.90 -15.18
CA PRO A 136 14.46 -9.56 -15.48
C PRO A 136 15.54 -9.33 -14.41
N GLU A 137 15.19 -8.81 -13.23
CA GLU A 137 16.14 -8.63 -12.13
C GLU A 137 16.56 -10.00 -11.54
N LYS A 138 17.25 -9.96 -10.41
CA LYS A 138 17.73 -11.16 -9.73
C LYS A 138 16.71 -11.69 -8.72
N GLU A 139 16.59 -13.01 -8.65
CA GLU A 139 15.91 -13.72 -7.57
C GLU A 139 16.55 -13.42 -6.20
N VAL A 140 15.84 -13.73 -5.12
CA VAL A 140 16.43 -13.63 -3.78
C VAL A 140 17.43 -14.78 -3.58
N THR A 141 18.59 -14.50 -2.98
CA THR A 141 19.56 -15.56 -2.66
C THR A 141 18.99 -16.49 -1.59
N GLU A 142 19.35 -17.77 -1.63
CA GLU A 142 18.92 -18.77 -0.65
C GLU A 142 19.17 -18.34 0.80
N LYS A 143 20.42 -17.95 1.10
CA LYS A 143 20.80 -17.41 2.41
C LYS A 143 19.91 -16.26 2.87
N LYS A 144 19.52 -15.36 1.95
CA LYS A 144 18.63 -14.25 2.29
C LYS A 144 17.20 -14.74 2.50
N PHE A 145 16.71 -15.64 1.66
CA PHE A 145 15.38 -16.22 1.78
C PHE A 145 15.20 -16.96 3.11
N GLU A 146 16.16 -17.78 3.51
CA GLU A 146 16.16 -18.50 4.79
C GLU A 146 16.20 -17.56 6.00
N SER A 147 16.89 -16.42 5.88
CA SER A 147 16.93 -15.39 6.93
C SER A 147 15.60 -14.65 7.13
N LEU A 148 14.64 -14.79 6.22
CA LEU A 148 13.33 -14.18 6.36
C LEU A 148 12.48 -14.96 7.36
N ILE A 149 11.68 -14.23 8.13
CA ILE A 149 10.63 -14.84 8.95
C ILE A 149 9.65 -15.60 8.03
N PRO A 150 8.99 -16.67 8.52
CA PRO A 150 8.12 -17.50 7.68
C PRO A 150 7.08 -16.72 6.87
N GLN A 151 6.49 -15.67 7.45
CA GLN A 151 5.47 -14.84 6.78
C GLN A 151 6.04 -14.04 5.61
N ASP A 152 7.29 -13.59 5.68
CA ASP A 152 7.94 -12.85 4.61
C ASP A 152 8.35 -13.75 3.45
N ARG A 153 8.54 -15.05 3.68
CA ARG A 153 8.85 -16.01 2.64
C ARG A 153 7.71 -16.12 1.63
N LEU A 154 6.46 -15.91 2.07
CA LEU A 154 5.26 -15.88 1.23
C LEU A 154 5.26 -14.80 0.14
N ILE A 155 6.20 -13.84 0.20
CA ILE A 155 6.38 -12.80 -0.82
C ILE A 155 7.08 -13.36 -2.07
N PHE A 156 7.74 -14.50 -1.94
CA PHE A 156 8.46 -15.15 -3.02
C PHE A 156 7.79 -16.47 -3.40
N ARG A 157 7.84 -16.78 -4.69
CA ARG A 157 7.46 -18.10 -5.21
C ARG A 157 8.63 -19.07 -5.02
N ASP A 158 8.44 -20.31 -5.44
CA ASP A 158 9.46 -21.36 -5.39
C ASP A 158 10.73 -21.01 -6.20
N ASP A 159 10.57 -20.22 -7.26
CA ASP A 159 11.67 -19.68 -8.08
C ASP A 159 12.38 -18.46 -7.45
N ARG A 160 12.06 -18.14 -6.18
CA ARG A 160 12.63 -17.03 -5.41
C ARG A 160 12.43 -15.64 -6.04
N TYR A 161 11.50 -15.52 -6.98
CA TYR A 161 10.99 -14.25 -7.48
C TYR A 161 9.71 -13.84 -6.76
N CYS A 162 9.42 -12.54 -6.80
CA CYS A 162 8.21 -11.93 -6.23
C CYS A 162 6.94 -12.65 -6.75
N ILE A 163 5.96 -12.82 -5.87
CA ILE A 163 4.63 -13.38 -6.20
C ILE A 163 3.87 -12.61 -7.29
N PHE A 164 4.24 -11.35 -7.56
CA PHE A 164 3.65 -10.55 -8.64
C PHE A 164 4.53 -10.47 -9.89
N SER A 165 5.52 -11.36 -10.04
CA SER A 165 6.42 -11.40 -11.20
C SER A 165 5.66 -11.47 -12.52
N ASP A 166 4.61 -12.29 -12.60
CA ASP A 166 3.86 -12.53 -13.84
C ASP A 166 2.99 -11.35 -14.30
N VAL A 167 2.49 -10.54 -13.35
CA VAL A 167 1.62 -9.38 -13.66
C VAL A 167 2.41 -8.07 -13.76
N CYS A 168 3.62 -8.03 -13.20
CA CYS A 168 4.45 -6.83 -13.17
C CYS A 168 5.21 -6.67 -14.51
N LYS A 169 4.63 -5.87 -15.40
CA LYS A 169 5.22 -5.54 -16.70
C LYS A 169 6.48 -4.67 -16.57
N TYR A 170 7.41 -4.83 -17.51
CA TYR A 170 8.72 -4.18 -17.47
C TYR A 170 8.63 -2.65 -17.47
N GLU A 171 7.76 -2.09 -18.29
CA GLU A 171 7.54 -0.65 -18.45
C GLU A 171 6.93 0.03 -17.21
N ARG A 172 6.21 -0.73 -16.37
CA ARG A 172 5.62 -0.20 -15.12
C ARG A 172 6.56 -0.31 -13.95
N LYS A 173 7.59 -1.15 -14.08
CA LYS A 173 8.52 -1.51 -13.02
C LYS A 173 9.23 -0.26 -12.50
N ILE A 174 9.47 0.74 -13.36
CA ILE A 174 10.06 2.04 -13.01
C ILE A 174 9.21 2.89 -12.04
N LEU A 175 7.88 2.68 -11.99
CA LEU A 175 6.96 3.56 -11.25
C LEU A 175 7.23 3.59 -9.73
N ASN A 176 6.95 4.72 -9.08
CA ASN A 176 7.14 4.97 -7.66
C ASN A 176 5.89 5.67 -7.07
N SER A 177 5.80 5.78 -5.75
CA SER A 177 4.73 6.56 -5.13
C SER A 177 4.99 8.07 -5.32
N PRO A 178 3.96 8.92 -5.46
CA PRO A 178 4.13 10.37 -5.36
C PRO A 178 4.69 10.76 -3.98
N LYS A 179 5.31 11.92 -3.89
CA LYS A 179 5.76 12.48 -2.61
C LYS A 179 4.64 13.31 -1.98
N SER A 180 4.48 13.21 -0.67
CA SER A 180 3.71 14.21 0.09
C SER A 180 4.55 15.49 0.19
N ILE A 181 4.07 16.60 -0.37
CA ILE A 181 4.71 17.92 -0.27
C ILE A 181 3.84 18.79 0.64
N SER A 182 4.27 18.99 1.88
CA SER A 182 3.62 19.93 2.80
C SER A 182 4.42 21.22 2.88
N ILE A 183 3.76 22.35 2.61
CA ILE A 183 4.32 23.70 2.85
C ILE A 183 4.57 23.89 4.36
N GLU A 184 3.64 23.46 5.22
CA GLU A 184 3.74 23.59 6.68
C GLU A 184 4.77 22.63 7.29
N GLY A 185 4.89 21.41 6.74
CA GLY A 185 5.80 20.37 7.22
C GLY A 185 7.26 20.53 6.76
N ARG A 186 7.59 21.60 6.03
CA ARG A 186 8.94 21.88 5.48
C ARG A 186 9.56 20.68 4.74
N THR A 187 8.76 19.81 4.14
CA THR A 187 9.27 18.74 3.28
C THR A 187 9.67 19.37 1.95
N GLY A 188 10.91 19.84 1.90
CA GLY A 188 11.44 20.60 0.76
C GLY A 188 11.40 19.84 -0.57
N TRP A 189 11.30 20.64 -1.63
CA TRP A 189 11.49 20.27 -3.02
C TRP A 189 12.88 19.64 -3.19
N LYS A 190 12.97 18.41 -3.71
CA LYS A 190 14.27 17.70 -3.86
C LYS A 190 14.71 17.49 -5.32
N SER A 191 13.81 17.67 -6.29
CA SER A 191 14.13 17.45 -7.70
C SER A 191 12.99 17.97 -8.58
N GLY A 192 13.26 18.87 -9.53
CA GLY A 192 12.28 19.33 -10.52
C GLY A 192 12.13 18.43 -11.77
N LYS A 193 12.74 17.24 -11.77
CA LYS A 193 12.55 16.22 -12.80
C LYS A 193 12.05 14.94 -12.15
N THR A 194 10.93 14.44 -12.68
CA THR A 194 10.40 13.11 -12.39
C THR A 194 11.21 12.12 -13.20
N ASN A 195 12.35 11.65 -12.69
CA ASN A 195 12.96 10.47 -13.25
C ASN A 195 11.97 9.34 -12.93
N GLU A 196 11.22 8.91 -13.94
CA GLU A 196 10.51 7.65 -13.97
C GLU A 196 9.85 7.25 -12.64
N GLY A 197 8.63 7.77 -12.44
CA GLY A 197 7.66 7.07 -11.61
C GLY A 197 7.10 7.78 -10.41
N GLY A 198 7.58 8.94 -9.95
CA GLY A 198 6.98 9.60 -8.80
C GLY A 198 7.22 11.09 -8.82
N GLY A 199 6.18 11.86 -9.13
CA GLY A 199 6.19 13.31 -9.08
C GLY A 199 6.60 13.81 -7.70
N GLY A 200 7.67 14.59 -7.67
CA GLY A 200 7.93 15.62 -6.68
C GLY A 200 8.18 16.86 -7.49
N GLY A 201 7.45 17.94 -7.23
CA GLY A 201 7.42 19.08 -8.12
C GLY A 201 8.75 19.84 -8.25
N ILE A 202 8.71 20.91 -9.02
CA ILE A 202 9.83 21.78 -9.46
C ILE A 202 10.54 22.46 -8.28
N SER A 203 11.82 22.13 -8.05
CA SER A 203 12.80 23.09 -7.50
C SER A 203 13.60 23.67 -8.66
N SER A 204 13.60 25.00 -8.78
CA SER A 204 14.61 25.78 -9.50
C SER A 204 16.01 25.52 -8.95
#